data_AF-R6Y1U9-F1
#
_entry.id   AF-R6Y1U9-F1
#
_cell.length_a   1.000
_cell.length_b   1.000
_cell.length_c   1.000
_cell.angle_alpha   90.00
_cell.angle_beta   90.00
_cell.angle_gamma   90.00
#
_symmetry.space_group_name_H-M   'P 1'
#
loop_
_entity.id
_entity.type
_entity.pdbx_description
1 polymer ?
#
loop_
_entity_poly.entity_id
_entity_poly.type
_entity_poly.pdbx_seq_one_letter_code
_entity_poly.pdbx_strand_id
1 'polypeptide(L)' 'MKQTFDKKLFFITLFLGWFGIDKLYVGKGKAWKFFLVKFAYLFVLVGIVWNIYDLVKITKNEYKLDARDYLL' A
#
# COMPACT_ATOMS: atom_id res chain seq x y z
N MET A 1 -10.06 -28.83 16.75
CA MET A 1 -10.21 -27.37 16.98
C MET A 1 -11.16 -26.82 15.93
N LYS A 2 -12.34 -26.32 16.33
CA LYS A 2 -13.29 -25.70 15.40
C LYS A 2 -12.75 -24.31 15.07
N GLN A 3 -12.12 -24.11 13.91
CA GLN A 3 -11.73 -22.78 13.44
C GLN A 3 -13.02 -22.00 13.13
N THR A 4 -13.53 -21.28 14.12
CA THR A 4 -14.56 -20.27 13.90
C THR A 4 -13.94 -19.14 13.10
N PHE A 5 -14.45 -18.93 11.88
CA PHE A 5 -14.08 -17.82 11.01
C PHE A 5 -14.24 -16.49 11.75
N ASP A 6 -13.13 -15.78 11.99
CA ASP A 6 -13.15 -14.47 12.62
C ASP A 6 -13.59 -13.41 11.60
N LYS A 7 -14.92 -13.23 11.50
CA LYS A 7 -15.55 -12.25 10.61
C LYS A 7 -15.00 -10.84 10.84
N LYS A 8 -14.67 -10.48 12.09
CA LYS A 8 -14.18 -9.13 12.42
C LYS A 8 -12.79 -8.93 11.83
N LEU A 9 -11.89 -9.88 12.04
CA LEU A 9 -10.55 -9.82 11.45
C LEU A 9 -10.61 -9.82 9.92
N PHE A 10 -11.53 -10.58 9.32
CA PHE A 10 -11.74 -10.58 7.87
C PHE A 10 -12.13 -9.19 7.35
N PHE A 11 -13.15 -8.55 7.93
CA PHE A 11 -13.57 -7.22 7.49
C PHE A 11 -12.52 -6.14 7.76
N ILE A 12 -11.82 -6.21 8.89
CA ILE A 12 -10.68 -5.32 9.18
C ILE A 12 -9.59 -5.50 8.13
N THR A 13 -9.27 -6.74 7.77
CA THR A 13 -8.24 -7.00 6.75
C THR A 13 -8.71 -6.55 5.36
N LEU A 14 -9.99 -6.72 5.03
CA LEU A 14 -10.57 -6.37 3.73
C LEU A 14 -10.56 -4.85 3.48
N PHE A 15 -10.96 -4.04 4.47
CA PHE A 15 -11.07 -2.59 4.32
C PHE A 15 -9.86 -1.82 4.81
N LEU A 16 -9.29 -2.23 5.94
CA LEU A 16 -8.24 -1.50 6.66
C LEU A 16 -6.89 -2.23 6.63
N GLY A 17 -6.87 -3.50 6.21
CA GLY A 17 -5.66 -4.31 6.11
C GLY A 17 -4.70 -3.81 5.05
N TRP A 18 -5.17 -3.07 4.03
CA TRP A 18 -4.29 -2.41 3.06
C TRP A 18 -3.28 -1.49 3.74
N PHE A 19 -3.75 -0.71 4.72
CA PHE A 19 -2.91 0.17 5.54
C PHE A 19 -2.15 -0.56 6.66
N GLY A 20 -2.34 -1.88 6.79
CA GLY A 20 -1.71 -2.70 7.82
C GLY A 20 -2.41 -2.70 9.18
N ILE A 21 -3.62 -2.13 9.28
CA ILE A 21 -4.38 -2.03 10.54
C ILE A 21 -4.75 -3.41 11.10
N ASP A 22 -4.83 -4.43 10.24
CA ASP A 22 -4.96 -5.84 10.65
C ASP A 22 -3.88 -6.26 11.66
N LYS A 23 -2.64 -5.75 11.48
CA LYS A 23 -1.51 -6.07 12.35
C LYS A 23 -1.63 -5.42 13.73
N LEU A 24 -2.21 -4.23 13.81
CA LEU A 24 -2.49 -3.55 15.07
C LEU A 24 -3.65 -4.20 15.83
N TYR A 25 -4.64 -4.73 15.12
CA TYR A 25 -5.80 -5.40 15.72
C TYR A 25 -5.43 -6.75 16.35
N VAL A 26 -4.55 -7.53 15.72
CA VAL A 26 -4.14 -8.86 16.20
C VAL A 26 -2.92 -8.81 17.11
N GLY A 27 -1.99 -7.90 16.86
CA GLY A 27 -0.67 -7.92 17.49
C GLY A 27 -0.64 -7.19 18.84
N LYS A 28 -0.03 -7.82 19.85
CA LYS A 28 0.40 -7.15 21.10
C LYS A 28 1.88 -6.77 21.00
N GLY A 29 2.29 -5.66 21.63
CA GLY A 29 3.70 -5.24 21.71
C GLY A 29 4.25 -4.69 20.39
N LYS A 30 5.07 -5.47 19.67
CA LYS A 30 5.82 -5.03 18.46
C LYS A 30 4.95 -4.90 17.19
N ALA A 31 3.63 -5.02 17.29
CA ALA A 31 2.67 -4.92 16.20
C ALA A 31 2.83 -3.65 15.35
N TRP A 32 3.16 -2.54 16.01
CA TRP A 32 3.40 -1.24 15.38
C TRP A 32 4.52 -1.29 14.33
N LYS A 33 5.57 -2.11 14.55
CA LYS A 33 6.67 -2.26 13.58
C LYS A 33 6.19 -2.92 12.30
N PHE A 34 5.36 -3.97 12.43
CA PHE A 34 4.79 -4.67 11.28
C PHE A 34 3.76 -3.83 10.53
N PHE A 35 2.97 -3.03 11.25
CA PHE A 35 2.11 -2.01 10.67
C PHE A 35 2.93 -1.03 9.81
N LEU A 36 4.00 -0.44 10.38
CA LEU A 36 4.79 0.56 9.68
C LEU A 36 5.50 -0.01 8.45
N VAL A 37 6.00 -1.25 8.53
CA VAL A 37 6.59 -1.95 7.38
C VAL A 37 5.55 -2.15 6.28
N LYS A 38 4.36 -2.66 6.61
CA LYS A 38 3.28 -2.87 5.63
C LYS A 38 2.79 -1.56 5.02
N PHE A 39 2.72 -0.51 5.83
CA PHE A 39 2.39 0.84 5.38
C PHE A 39 3.47 1.41 4.45
N ALA A 40 4.76 1.24 4.77
CA ALA A 40 5.86 1.66 3.90
C ALA A 40 5.84 0.95 2.54
N TYR A 41 5.47 -0.33 2.49
CA TYR A 41 5.31 -1.06 1.23
C TYR A 41 4.25 -0.45 0.31
N LEU A 42 3.22 0.21 0.83
CA LEU A 42 2.26 0.94 -0.02
C LEU A 42 2.94 2.06 -0.80
N PHE A 43 3.79 2.86 -0.14
CA PHE A 43 4.53 3.95 -0.80
C PHE A 43 5.54 3.43 -1.81
N VAL A 44 6.22 2.32 -1.49
CA VAL A 44 7.13 1.66 -2.44
C VAL A 44 6.36 1.23 -3.69
N LEU A 45 5.18 0.63 -3.53
CA LEU A 45 4.36 0.21 -4.66
C LEU A 45 3.87 1.40 -5.49
N VAL A 46 3.40 2.47 -4.85
CA VAL A 46 3.03 3.72 -5.53
C VAL A 46 4.23 4.30 -6.28
N GLY A 47 5.42 4.33 -5.67
CA GLY A 47 6.65 4.80 -6.30
C GLY A 47 7.06 3.94 -7.51
N ILE A 48 6.88 2.61 -7.44
CA ILE A 48 7.14 1.72 -8.58
C ILE A 48 6.18 2.03 -9.73
N VAL A 49 4.88 2.16 -9.46
CA VAL A 49 3.88 2.49 -10.49
C VAL A 49 4.20 3.84 -11.13
N TRP A 50 4.59 4.82 -10.32
CA TRP A 50 5.00 6.13 -10.79
C TRP A 50 6.25 6.08 -11.67
N ASN A 51 7.26 5.32 -11.25
CA ASN A 51 8.49 5.17 -12.02
C ASN A 51 8.24 4.47 -13.37
N ILE A 52 7.34 3.47 -13.40
CA ILE A 52 6.90 2.85 -14.67
C ILE A 52 6.21 3.88 -15.56
N TYR A 53 5.35 4.74 -14.99
CA TYR A 53 4.68 5.79 -15.73
C TYR A 53 5.67 6.81 -16.32
N ASP A 54 6.67 7.23 -15.54
CA ASP A 54 7.75 8.11 -16.01
C ASP A 54 8.55 7.47 -17.13
N LEU A 55 8.89 6.18 -17.04
CA LEU A 55 9.57 5.44 -18.11
C LEU A 55 8.74 5.43 -19.40
N VAL A 56 7.43 5.19 -19.31
CA VAL A 56 6.53 5.26 -20.48
C VAL A 56 6.57 6.66 -21.09
N LYS A 57 6.57 7.73 -20.29
CA LYS A 57 6.64 9.11 -20.79
C LYS A 57 8.00 9.47 -21.41
N ILE A 58 9.09 8.96 -20.84
CA ILE A 58 10.43 9.07 -21.43
C ILE A 58 10.46 8.41 -22.81
N THR A 59 9.93 7.19 -22.97
CA THR A 59 9.91 6.53 -24.30
C THR A 59 9.10 7.27 -25.35
N LYS A 60 8.18 8.15 -24.94
CA LYS A 60 7.38 9.00 -25.82
C LYS A 60 8.00 10.40 -26.04
N ASN A 61 9.16 10.69 -25.46
CA ASN A 61 9.75 12.03 -25.39
C ASN A 61 8.82 13.08 -24.76
N GLU A 62 7.91 12.66 -23.89
CA GLU A 62 6.94 13.52 -23.23
C GLU A 62 7.27 13.75 -21.75
N TYR A 63 8.45 13.32 -21.28
CA TYR A 63 8.80 13.39 -19.87
C TYR A 63 8.72 14.82 -19.34
N LYS A 64 7.97 15.00 -18.26
CA LYS A 64 7.82 16.26 -17.53
C LYS A 64 8.30 16.05 -16.10
N LEU A 65 9.03 17.04 -15.58
CA LEU A 65 9.54 17.02 -14.21
C LEU A 65 8.39 17.08 -13.18
N ASP A 66 7.38 17.90 -13.47
CA ASP A 66 6.16 17.95 -12.67
C ASP A 66 5.10 17.07 -13.33
N ALA A 67 4.66 16.04 -12.61
CA ALA A 67 3.67 15.14 -13.15
C ALA A 67 2.26 15.72 -13.25
N ARG A 68 1.99 16.84 -12.57
CA ARG A 68 0.74 17.59 -12.77
C ARG A 68 0.62 18.08 -14.21
N ASP A 69 1.76 18.34 -14.85
CA ASP A 69 1.78 18.76 -16.25
C ASP A 69 1.38 17.62 -17.19
N TYR A 70 1.29 16.37 -16.75
CA TYR A 70 0.70 15.30 -17.57
C TYR A 70 -0.83 15.29 -17.55
N LEU A 71 -1.45 15.97 -16.57
CA LEU A 71 -2.90 16.02 -16.35
C LEU A 71 -3.53 17.31 -16.90
N LEU A 72 -2.72 18.26 -17.34
CA LEU A 72 -3.07 19.51 -18.03
C LEU A 72 -2.75 19.40 -19.52
#